data_AF-A0A9D1E8E4-F1
#
_entry.id   AF-A0A9D1E8E4-F1
#
_cell.length_a   1.000
_cell.length_b   1.000
_cell.length_c   1.000
_cell.angle_alpha   90.00
_cell.angle_beta   90.00
_cell.angle_gamma   90.00
#
_symmetry.space_group_name_H-M   'P 1'
#
loop_
_entity.id
_entity.type
_entity.pdbx_description
1 polymer ?
#
loop_
_entity_poly.entity_id
_entity_poly.type
_entity_poly.pdbx_seq_one_letter_code
_entity_poly.pdbx_strand_id
1 'polypeptide(L)'
;MEKAILSGGKKVAALLLAALLAFSMFGCGGDEDTSDQVIGTWALDYDMGPMISEEMGDEYADFQSPLEVSIRFDFDEDGNYRMYVDEDLFRTNFNNWMTAFAGYMSEELYQQIEAEGVDRATADQMIQETYGCTAQEYMTQLLQQSIDVDSLLDEIESTGGYEARGEKLFMADPGEEISANQYDLFKVDGDTLTLSLADDSQDPEVLPGLDYPLVFTRQQ
;
A
#
# COMPACT_ATOMS: atom_id res chain seq x y z
N MET A 1 -36.21 31.27 -45.89
CA MET A 1 -34.74 31.31 -45.94
C MET A 1 -34.25 30.34 -44.90
N GLU A 2 -33.80 29.17 -45.34
CA GLU A 2 -33.49 28.02 -44.50
C GLU A 2 -32.01 27.63 -44.68
N LYS A 3 -31.38 27.39 -43.53
CA LYS A 3 -30.16 26.61 -43.26
C LYS A 3 -28.80 27.15 -43.68
N ALA A 4 -28.17 27.74 -42.65
CA ALA A 4 -26.78 27.49 -42.32
C ALA A 4 -26.54 26.04 -41.86
N ILE A 5 -25.26 25.72 -41.67
CA ILE A 5 -24.62 24.51 -41.09
C ILE A 5 -24.12 23.54 -42.16
N LEU A 6 -22.82 23.64 -42.48
CA LEU A 6 -21.88 22.54 -42.80
C LEU A 6 -20.52 23.12 -43.27
N SER A 7 -19.66 23.56 -42.36
CA SER A 7 -18.22 23.72 -42.68
C SER A 7 -17.24 23.37 -41.56
N GLY A 8 -17.71 23.19 -40.31
CA GLY A 8 -16.84 22.78 -39.19
C GLY A 8 -16.57 21.28 -39.07
N GLY A 9 -17.45 20.43 -39.61
CA GLY A 9 -17.42 18.97 -39.36
C GLY A 9 -16.25 18.22 -39.98
N LYS A 10 -15.67 18.69 -41.10
CA LYS A 10 -14.59 17.95 -41.79
C LYS A 10 -13.24 18.01 -41.08
N LYS A 11 -12.94 19.12 -40.40
CA LYS A 11 -11.69 19.28 -39.62
C LYS A 11 -11.78 18.58 -38.27
N VAL A 12 -12.94 18.63 -37.63
CA VAL A 12 -13.20 17.94 -36.34
C VAL A 12 -13.28 16.43 -36.53
N ALA A 13 -13.92 15.94 -37.61
CA ALA A 13 -13.95 14.51 -37.92
C ALA A 13 -12.58 13.93 -38.27
N ALA A 14 -11.73 14.70 -38.98
CA ALA A 14 -10.36 14.27 -39.27
C ALA A 14 -9.48 14.24 -38.01
N LEU A 15 -9.67 15.19 -37.08
CA LEU A 15 -8.95 15.20 -35.81
C LEU A 15 -9.42 14.06 -34.88
N LEU A 16 -10.72 13.76 -34.85
CA LEU A 16 -11.28 12.62 -34.11
C LEU A 16 -10.85 11.28 -34.72
N LEU A 17 -10.76 11.15 -36.05
CA LEU A 17 -10.22 9.95 -36.68
C LEU A 17 -8.71 9.78 -36.42
N ALA A 18 -7.93 10.86 -36.42
CA ALA A 18 -6.51 10.80 -36.07
C ALA A 18 -6.29 10.50 -34.58
N ALA A 19 -7.14 11.00 -33.69
CA ALA A 19 -7.13 10.65 -32.27
C ALA A 19 -7.59 9.20 -32.05
N LEU A 20 -8.62 8.71 -32.74
CA LEU A 20 -9.05 7.31 -32.69
C LEU A 20 -7.99 6.35 -33.28
N LEU A 21 -7.23 6.78 -34.30
CA LEU A 21 -6.09 6.03 -34.83
C LEU A 21 -4.86 6.07 -33.88
N ALA A 22 -4.70 7.13 -33.10
CA ALA A 22 -3.70 7.19 -32.03
C ALA A 22 -4.11 6.34 -30.82
N PHE A 23 -5.42 6.15 -30.57
CA PHE A 23 -5.93 5.19 -29.58
C PHE A 23 -6.02 3.76 -30.09
N SER A 24 -6.00 3.51 -31.40
CA SER A 24 -5.95 2.16 -31.97
C SER A 24 -4.54 1.59 -32.11
N MET A 25 -3.52 2.27 -31.57
CA MET A 25 -2.14 1.77 -31.53
C MET A 25 -1.76 1.08 -30.20
N PHE A 26 -2.67 1.04 -29.22
CA PHE A 26 -2.56 0.20 -28.01
C PHE A 26 -3.25 -1.16 -28.25
N GLY A 27 -2.93 -1.78 -29.37
CA GLY A 27 -3.67 -2.90 -29.93
C GLY A 27 -2.82 -3.89 -30.69
N CYS A 28 -1.58 -4.11 -30.24
CA CYS A 28 -0.77 -5.30 -30.53
C CYS A 28 0.15 -5.46 -29.32
N GLY A 29 -0.33 -6.13 -28.26
CA GLY A 29 0.54 -6.68 -27.22
C GLY A 29 1.44 -7.72 -27.85
N GLY A 30 2.55 -7.26 -28.41
CA GLY A 30 3.61 -8.10 -28.95
C GLY A 30 4.47 -8.61 -27.81
N ASP A 31 5.10 -9.76 -28.02
CA ASP A 31 6.21 -10.29 -27.23
C ASP A 31 7.47 -9.38 -27.30
N GLU A 32 7.29 -8.06 -27.47
CA GLU A 32 8.37 -7.09 -27.43
C GLU A 32 8.79 -6.93 -25.97
N ASP A 33 10.07 -7.18 -25.69
CA ASP A 33 10.66 -6.95 -24.38
C ASP A 33 10.58 -5.46 -24.04
N THR A 34 9.87 -5.15 -22.96
CA THR A 34 9.65 -3.80 -22.44
C THR A 34 10.20 -3.64 -21.02
N SER A 35 11.06 -4.56 -20.58
CA SER A 35 11.60 -4.61 -19.20
C SER A 35 12.33 -3.32 -18.83
N ASP A 36 13.00 -2.69 -19.78
CA ASP A 36 13.68 -1.40 -19.60
C ASP A 36 12.76 -0.25 -19.10
N GLN A 37 11.45 -0.34 -19.35
CA GLN A 37 10.52 0.72 -18.95
C GLN A 37 10.27 0.76 -17.44
N VAL A 38 10.31 -0.40 -16.79
CA VAL A 38 9.99 -0.55 -15.36
C VAL A 38 11.23 -0.48 -14.47
N ILE A 39 12.44 -0.55 -15.02
CA ILE A 39 13.69 -0.48 -14.25
C ILE A 39 13.72 0.75 -13.34
N GLY A 40 14.17 0.55 -12.10
CA GLY A 40 14.31 1.56 -11.07
C GLY A 40 13.52 1.24 -9.81
N THR A 41 13.57 2.18 -8.86
CA THR A 41 12.85 2.11 -7.60
C THR A 41 11.55 2.90 -7.68
N TRP A 42 10.47 2.27 -7.28
CA TRP A 42 9.12 2.82 -7.25
C TRP A 42 8.56 2.77 -5.84
N ALA A 43 7.69 3.69 -5.48
CA ALA A 43 7.11 3.73 -4.14
C ALA A 43 5.61 3.97 -4.13
N LEU A 44 4.94 3.28 -3.21
CA LEU A 44 3.52 3.45 -2.91
C LEU A 44 3.39 3.78 -1.43
N ASP A 45 2.94 5.00 -1.15
CA ASP A 45 2.67 5.48 0.21
C ASP A 45 1.17 5.36 0.48
N TYR A 46 0.80 4.73 1.60
CA TYR A 46 -0.61 4.58 2.00
C TYR A 46 -0.77 4.49 3.52
N ASP A 47 -1.97 4.77 4.00
CA ASP A 47 -2.32 4.70 5.44
C ASP A 47 -3.08 3.41 5.73
N MET A 48 -2.48 2.52 6.52
CA MET A 48 -3.08 1.26 6.97
C MET A 48 -4.00 1.43 8.18
N GLY A 49 -3.96 2.58 8.86
CA GLY A 49 -4.71 2.84 10.08
C GLY A 49 -6.21 2.49 9.97
N PRO A 50 -6.93 2.93 8.93
CA PRO A 50 -8.37 2.65 8.77
C PRO A 50 -8.70 1.15 8.70
N MET A 51 -7.90 0.36 7.99
CA MET A 51 -8.12 -1.08 7.88
C MET A 51 -7.83 -1.79 9.20
N ILE A 52 -6.73 -1.44 9.87
CA ILE A 52 -6.41 -2.02 11.17
C ILE A 52 -7.53 -1.71 12.18
N SER A 53 -8.05 -0.48 12.18
CA SER A 53 -9.20 -0.11 13.01
C SER A 53 -10.46 -0.95 12.68
N GLU A 54 -10.70 -1.26 11.40
CA GLU A 54 -11.80 -2.13 10.99
C GLU A 54 -11.60 -3.57 11.49
N GLU A 55 -10.39 -4.11 11.38
CA GLU A 55 -10.06 -5.46 11.88
C GLU A 55 -10.14 -5.59 13.40
N MET A 56 -9.77 -4.52 14.12
CA MET A 56 -9.88 -4.46 15.59
C MET A 56 -11.33 -4.49 16.06
N GLY A 57 -12.27 -4.03 15.23
CA GLY A 57 -13.71 -4.09 15.47
C GLY A 57 -14.29 -2.89 16.23
N ASP A 58 -15.62 -2.86 16.31
CA ASP A 58 -16.41 -1.70 16.81
C ASP A 58 -16.03 -1.24 18.24
N GLU A 59 -15.44 -2.11 19.06
CA GLU A 59 -15.02 -1.76 20.43
C GLU A 59 -13.85 -0.76 20.46
N TYR A 60 -13.12 -0.63 19.34
CA TYR A 60 -12.03 0.34 19.17
C TYR A 60 -12.37 1.43 18.14
N ALA A 61 -13.64 1.61 17.77
CA ALA A 61 -14.04 2.58 16.75
C ALA A 61 -13.61 4.03 17.08
N ASP A 62 -13.50 4.36 18.37
CA ASP A 62 -13.06 5.67 18.84
C ASP A 62 -11.54 5.87 18.76
N PHE A 63 -10.77 4.80 18.54
CA PHE A 63 -9.33 4.88 18.27
C PHE A 63 -9.07 5.12 16.78
N GLN A 64 -8.57 6.31 16.47
CA GLN A 64 -8.22 6.73 15.12
C GLN A 64 -6.77 7.24 15.13
N SER A 65 -5.86 6.48 14.55
CA SER A 65 -4.46 6.88 14.37
C SER A 65 -3.97 6.39 13.02
N PRO A 66 -3.31 7.25 12.21
CA PRO A 66 -2.71 6.79 10.97
C PRO A 66 -1.57 5.83 11.25
N LEU A 67 -1.39 4.86 10.35
CA LEU A 67 -0.22 4.02 10.22
C LEU A 67 0.27 4.12 8.77
N GLU A 68 1.08 5.14 8.50
CA GLU A 68 1.63 5.37 7.17
C GLU A 68 2.71 4.33 6.85
N VAL A 69 2.57 3.69 5.69
CA VAL A 69 3.49 2.68 5.15
C VAL A 69 3.93 3.11 3.76
N SER A 70 5.23 2.96 3.48
CA SER A 70 5.82 3.21 2.17
C SER A 70 6.38 1.89 1.64
N ILE A 71 5.69 1.29 0.68
CA ILE A 71 6.18 0.11 -0.04
C ILE A 71 7.10 0.57 -1.16
N ARG A 72 8.25 -0.08 -1.28
CA ARG A 72 9.24 0.10 -2.33
C ARG A 72 9.22 -1.11 -3.25
N PHE A 73 9.35 -0.84 -4.54
CA PHE A 73 9.45 -1.85 -5.58
C PHE A 73 10.66 -1.52 -6.46
N ASP A 74 11.70 -2.35 -6.36
CA ASP A 74 12.90 -2.26 -7.18
C ASP A 74 12.81 -3.26 -8.34
N PHE A 75 13.08 -2.78 -9.55
CA PHE A 75 13.32 -3.59 -10.74
C PHE A 75 14.72 -3.32 -11.26
N ASP A 76 15.55 -4.35 -11.38
CA ASP A 76 16.93 -4.23 -11.84
C ASP A 76 17.14 -4.63 -13.32
N GLU A 77 18.29 -4.26 -13.89
CA GLU A 77 18.64 -4.57 -15.28
C GLU A 77 18.82 -6.07 -15.56
N ASP A 78 18.97 -6.89 -14.52
CA ASP A 78 19.19 -8.34 -14.62
C ASP A 78 17.87 -9.13 -14.59
N GLY A 79 16.72 -8.44 -14.52
CA GLY A 79 15.41 -9.07 -14.48
C GLY A 79 15.04 -9.59 -13.09
N ASN A 80 15.59 -9.04 -12.02
CA ASN A 80 15.17 -9.33 -10.65
C ASN A 80 14.37 -8.18 -10.06
N TYR A 81 13.42 -8.53 -9.21
CA TYR A 81 12.65 -7.56 -8.45
C TYR A 81 12.86 -7.74 -6.95
N ARG A 82 12.61 -6.65 -6.22
CA ARG A 82 12.48 -6.65 -4.76
C ARG A 82 11.34 -5.74 -4.34
N MET A 83 10.37 -6.28 -3.62
CA MET A 83 9.33 -5.53 -2.91
C MET A 83 9.65 -5.54 -1.41
N TYR A 84 9.59 -4.39 -0.77
CA TYR A 84 9.93 -4.22 0.64
C TYR A 84 9.27 -2.94 1.16
N VAL A 85 9.34 -2.68 2.46
CA VAL A 85 8.92 -1.38 3.01
C VAL A 85 10.14 -0.55 3.38
N ASP A 86 9.96 0.77 3.42
CA ASP A 86 10.91 1.67 4.05
C ASP A 86 10.96 1.36 5.57
N GLU A 87 11.91 0.52 5.98
CA GLU A 87 11.98 -0.02 7.35
C GLU A 87 12.08 1.07 8.42
N ASP A 88 12.89 2.11 8.20
CA ASP A 88 13.10 3.19 9.16
C ASP A 88 11.81 4.01 9.34
N LEU A 89 11.14 4.32 8.22
CA LEU A 89 9.86 5.00 8.24
C LEU A 89 8.79 4.14 8.91
N PHE A 90 8.70 2.86 8.53
CA PHE A 90 7.73 1.92 9.08
C PHE A 90 7.91 1.76 10.59
N ARG A 91 9.13 1.49 11.07
CA ARG A 91 9.41 1.37 12.52
C ARG A 91 9.03 2.64 13.28
N THR A 92 9.31 3.80 12.71
CA THR A 92 8.93 5.08 13.33
C THR A 92 7.42 5.22 13.42
N ASN A 93 6.70 5.01 12.31
CA ASN A 93 5.26 5.15 12.24
C ASN A 93 4.53 4.10 13.09
N PHE A 94 5.01 2.85 13.07
CA PHE A 94 4.49 1.77 13.88
C PHE A 94 4.68 2.02 15.38
N ASN A 95 5.84 2.51 15.81
CA ASN A 95 6.05 2.88 17.21
C ASN A 95 5.15 4.05 17.66
N ASN A 96 4.94 5.04 16.79
CA ASN A 96 4.02 6.15 17.05
C ASN A 96 2.58 5.64 17.20
N TRP A 97 2.15 4.78 16.28
CA TRP A 97 0.83 4.16 16.31
C TRP A 97 0.63 3.30 17.57
N MET A 98 1.61 2.45 17.94
CA MET A 98 1.58 1.66 19.18
C MET A 98 1.47 2.54 20.42
N THR A 99 2.22 3.65 20.47
CA THR A 99 2.19 4.58 21.60
C THR A 99 0.84 5.27 21.71
N ALA A 100 0.23 5.64 20.58
CA ALA A 100 -1.12 6.21 20.53
C ALA A 100 -2.15 5.18 20.99
N PHE A 101 -2.07 3.93 20.52
CA PHE A 101 -2.96 2.86 20.91
C PHE A 101 -2.84 2.51 22.40
N ALA A 102 -1.62 2.42 22.92
CA ALA A 102 -1.37 2.26 24.36
C ALA A 102 -1.99 3.39 25.18
N GLY A 103 -1.92 4.64 24.68
CA GLY A 103 -2.56 5.80 25.30
C GLY A 103 -4.08 5.64 25.36
N TYR A 104 -4.70 5.27 24.24
CA TYR A 104 -6.13 4.99 24.18
C TYR A 104 -6.55 3.89 25.18
N MET A 105 -5.87 2.75 25.16
CA MET A 105 -6.13 1.63 26.08
C MET A 105 -5.95 2.01 27.54
N SER A 106 -5.02 2.92 27.83
CA SER A 106 -4.81 3.42 29.19
C SER A 106 -5.96 4.31 29.64
N GLU A 107 -6.49 5.19 28.79
CA GLU A 107 -7.68 5.97 29.11
C GLU A 107 -8.90 5.07 29.34
N GLU A 108 -9.08 4.03 28.53
CA GLU A 108 -10.15 3.04 28.74
C GLU A 108 -10.00 2.31 30.08
N LEU A 109 -8.78 1.94 30.46
CA LEU A 109 -8.49 1.37 31.78
C LEU A 109 -8.86 2.35 32.90
N TYR A 110 -8.49 3.63 32.80
CA TYR A 110 -8.84 4.62 33.81
C TYR A 110 -10.35 4.82 33.93
N GLN A 111 -11.08 4.88 32.82
CA GLN A 111 -12.54 4.99 32.83
C GLN A 111 -13.20 3.81 33.57
N GLN A 112 -12.68 2.59 33.38
CA GLN A 112 -13.16 1.40 34.10
C GLN A 112 -12.88 1.50 35.60
N ILE A 113 -11.67 1.90 35.99
CA ILE A 113 -11.27 2.06 37.40
C ILE A 113 -12.11 3.16 38.09
N GLU A 114 -12.34 4.28 37.41
CA GLU A 114 -13.18 5.37 37.92
C GLU A 114 -14.64 4.96 38.09
N ALA A 115 -15.17 4.11 37.19
CA ALA A 115 -16.51 3.54 37.32
C ALA A 115 -16.64 2.64 38.56
N GLU A 116 -15.54 2.05 39.05
CA GLU A 116 -15.48 1.30 40.31
C GLU A 116 -15.30 2.19 41.55
N GLY A 117 -15.17 3.51 41.37
CA GLY A 117 -15.10 4.50 42.44
C GLY A 117 -13.69 4.81 42.93
N VAL A 118 -12.66 4.43 42.17
CA VAL A 118 -11.26 4.78 42.46
C VAL A 118 -10.84 5.93 41.56
N ASP A 119 -10.34 7.02 42.13
CA ASP A 119 -9.88 8.16 41.34
C ASP A 119 -8.55 7.87 40.64
N ARG A 120 -8.30 8.59 39.53
CA ARG A 120 -7.11 8.43 38.70
C ARG A 120 -5.78 8.57 39.46
N ALA A 121 -5.67 9.47 40.45
CA ALA A 121 -4.43 9.64 41.18
C ALA A 121 -4.14 8.43 42.10
N THR A 122 -5.18 7.88 42.71
CA THR A 122 -5.08 6.62 43.45
C THR A 122 -4.72 5.45 42.51
N ALA A 123 -5.33 5.38 41.33
CA ALA A 123 -5.01 4.37 40.32
C ALA A 123 -3.55 4.45 39.86
N ASP A 124 -3.06 5.66 39.55
CA ASP A 124 -1.67 5.91 39.17
C ASP A 124 -0.69 5.43 40.25
N GLN A 125 -0.99 5.73 41.51
CA GLN A 125 -0.16 5.27 42.63
C GLN A 125 -0.13 3.73 42.68
N MET A 126 -1.27 3.07 42.54
CA MET A 126 -1.34 1.60 42.56
C MET A 126 -0.56 0.97 41.40
N ILE A 127 -0.67 1.53 40.20
CA ILE A 127 0.05 1.04 39.01
C ILE A 127 1.56 1.25 39.20
N GLN A 128 1.97 2.43 39.66
CA GLN A 128 3.37 2.73 39.93
C GLN A 128 3.95 1.84 41.03
N GLU A 129 3.21 1.56 42.11
CA GLU A 129 3.67 0.68 43.20
C GLU A 129 3.76 -0.79 42.76
N THR A 130 2.88 -1.23 41.86
CA THR A 130 2.80 -2.63 41.40
C THR A 130 3.77 -2.93 40.27
N TYR A 131 3.83 -2.05 39.27
CA TYR A 131 4.55 -2.26 38.01
C TYR A 131 5.77 -1.36 37.84
N GLY A 132 5.90 -0.29 38.64
CA GLY A 132 7.05 0.61 38.58
C GLY A 132 7.04 1.60 37.42
N CYS A 133 5.94 1.70 36.68
CA CYS A 133 5.76 2.58 35.53
C CYS A 133 4.34 3.19 35.50
N THR A 134 4.10 4.06 34.54
CA THR A 134 2.77 4.60 34.23
C THR A 134 1.89 3.56 33.52
N ALA A 135 0.56 3.76 33.53
CA ALA A 135 -0.36 2.87 32.81
C ALA A 135 -0.02 2.78 31.31
N GLN A 136 0.33 3.90 30.69
CA GLN A 136 0.67 3.94 29.26
C GLN A 136 1.98 3.20 28.96
N GLU A 137 3.00 3.37 29.80
CA GLU A 137 4.25 2.61 29.65
C GLU A 137 4.00 1.11 29.84
N TYR A 138 3.16 0.72 30.79
CA TYR A 138 2.75 -0.66 30.98
C TYR A 138 2.04 -1.22 29.73
N MET A 139 1.05 -0.50 29.20
CA MET A 139 0.32 -0.92 27.98
C MET A 139 1.25 -0.99 26.76
N THR A 140 2.17 -0.03 26.62
CA THR A 140 3.15 -0.03 25.53
C THR A 140 4.05 -1.27 25.60
N GLN A 141 4.54 -1.63 26.80
CA GLN A 141 5.35 -2.83 27.00
C GLN A 141 4.58 -4.11 26.67
N LEU A 142 3.28 -4.19 27.03
CA LEU A 142 2.45 -5.33 26.68
C LEU A 142 2.29 -5.47 25.16
N LEU A 143 2.01 -4.36 24.46
CA LEU A 143 1.86 -4.36 23.01
C LEU A 143 3.17 -4.74 22.30
N GLN A 144 4.30 -4.16 22.73
CA GLN A 144 5.63 -4.47 22.18
C GLN A 144 6.06 -5.92 22.41
N GLN A 145 5.56 -6.59 23.46
CA GLN A 145 5.82 -8.02 23.67
C GLN A 145 4.96 -8.91 22.78
N SER A 146 3.83 -8.41 22.31
CA SER A 146 2.87 -9.17 21.50
C SER A 146 3.14 -9.09 20.01
N ILE A 147 3.81 -8.03 19.54
CA ILE A 147 4.06 -7.78 18.12
C ILE A 147 5.56 -7.73 17.87
N ASP A 148 6.04 -8.67 17.05
CA ASP A 148 7.41 -8.67 16.55
C ASP A 148 7.48 -7.93 15.22
N VAL A 149 7.97 -6.69 15.27
CA VAL A 149 8.11 -5.82 14.09
C VAL A 149 9.11 -6.37 13.08
N ASP A 150 10.14 -7.08 13.53
CA ASP A 150 11.14 -7.65 12.63
C ASP A 150 10.50 -8.78 11.80
N SER A 151 9.72 -9.64 12.46
CA SER A 151 8.95 -10.69 11.76
C SER A 151 7.94 -10.11 10.76
N LEU A 152 7.27 -8.99 11.09
CA LEU A 152 6.36 -8.33 10.15
C LEU A 152 7.07 -7.75 8.92
N LEU A 153 8.25 -7.16 9.11
CA LEU A 153 9.05 -6.62 8.02
C LEU A 153 9.55 -7.75 7.09
N ASP A 154 9.99 -8.86 7.67
CA ASP A 154 10.43 -10.05 6.92
C ASP A 154 9.29 -10.68 6.10
N GLU A 155 8.05 -10.64 6.60
CA GLU A 155 6.87 -11.15 5.88
C GLU A 155 6.48 -10.30 4.67
N ILE A 156 6.74 -8.99 4.71
CA ILE A 156 6.42 -8.09 3.59
C ILE A 156 7.50 -8.13 2.50
N GLU A 157 8.74 -8.44 2.86
CA GLU A 157 9.82 -8.52 1.88
C GLU A 157 9.61 -9.69 0.90
N SER A 158 9.56 -9.37 -0.39
CA SER A 158 9.48 -10.34 -1.48
C SER A 158 10.55 -10.05 -2.52
N THR A 159 11.18 -11.09 -3.04
CA THR A 159 12.15 -11.00 -4.13
C THR A 159 11.77 -12.00 -5.20
N GLY A 160 12.28 -11.83 -6.42
CA GLY A 160 12.01 -12.78 -7.49
C GLY A 160 12.53 -12.34 -8.84
N GLY A 161 12.16 -13.11 -9.86
CA GLY A 161 12.43 -12.77 -11.26
C GLY A 161 11.26 -12.01 -11.89
N TYR A 162 11.54 -11.13 -12.84
CA TYR A 162 10.52 -10.46 -13.63
C TYR A 162 10.89 -10.39 -15.11
N GLU A 163 9.86 -10.23 -15.93
CA GLU A 163 9.99 -9.89 -17.35
C GLU A 163 8.81 -9.02 -17.75
N ALA A 164 9.03 -7.99 -18.57
CA ALA A 164 7.94 -7.22 -19.13
C ALA A 164 7.86 -7.43 -20.66
N ARG A 165 6.64 -7.69 -21.16
CA ARG A 165 6.38 -7.84 -22.60
C ARG A 165 5.19 -6.98 -23.02
N GLY A 166 5.43 -5.99 -23.86
CA GLY A 166 4.43 -4.97 -24.18
C GLY A 166 3.95 -4.24 -22.92
N GLU A 167 2.68 -4.40 -22.56
CA GLU A 167 2.04 -3.81 -21.38
C GLU A 167 1.83 -4.81 -20.23
N LYS A 168 2.49 -5.98 -20.30
CA LYS A 168 2.35 -7.06 -19.33
C LYS A 168 3.61 -7.19 -18.49
N LEU A 169 3.44 -7.26 -17.17
CA LEU A 169 4.50 -7.52 -16.20
C LEU A 169 4.31 -8.93 -15.65
N PHE A 170 5.29 -9.80 -15.89
CA PHE A 170 5.32 -11.16 -15.38
C PHE A 170 6.31 -11.23 -14.23
N MET A 171 5.93 -11.89 -13.13
CA MET A 171 6.76 -12.03 -11.93
C MET A 171 6.73 -13.47 -11.46
N ALA A 172 7.81 -13.92 -10.84
CA ALA A 172 7.93 -15.24 -10.24
C ALA A 172 8.78 -15.20 -8.98
N ASP A 173 8.43 -16.05 -8.03
CA ASP A 173 9.16 -16.23 -6.78
C ASP A 173 10.61 -16.70 -7.01
N PRO A 174 11.51 -16.56 -6.01
CA PRO A 174 12.91 -16.90 -6.16
C PRO A 174 13.10 -18.38 -6.52
N GLY A 175 13.72 -18.62 -7.69
CA GLY A 175 14.01 -19.97 -8.17
C GLY A 175 12.86 -20.63 -8.94
N GLU A 176 11.73 -19.93 -9.12
CA GLU A 176 10.65 -20.37 -10.00
C GLU A 176 10.83 -19.85 -11.44
N GLU A 177 10.19 -20.53 -12.40
CA GLU A 177 10.15 -20.07 -13.79
C GLU A 177 9.01 -19.07 -13.98
N ILE A 178 9.27 -18.00 -14.73
CA ILE A 178 8.26 -16.99 -15.05
C ILE A 178 7.13 -17.61 -15.87
N SER A 179 5.92 -17.59 -15.30
CA SER A 179 4.72 -18.12 -15.93
C SER A 179 4.20 -17.17 -17.02
N ALA A 180 4.10 -17.65 -18.25
CA ALA A 180 3.54 -16.86 -19.36
C ALA A 180 2.02 -16.58 -19.23
N ASN A 181 1.35 -17.15 -18.24
CA ASN A 181 -0.10 -17.02 -18.05
C ASN A 181 -0.49 -16.17 -16.83
N GLN A 182 0.48 -15.75 -16.02
CA GLN A 182 0.26 -14.95 -14.82
C GLN A 182 1.01 -13.64 -14.97
N TYR A 183 0.26 -12.55 -15.09
CA TYR A 183 0.81 -11.23 -15.31
C TYR A 183 -0.14 -10.15 -14.79
N ASP A 184 0.45 -9.04 -14.39
CA ASP A 184 -0.25 -7.78 -14.21
C ASP A 184 -0.14 -6.94 -15.48
N LEU A 185 -1.08 -6.02 -15.66
CA LEU A 185 -0.94 -4.95 -16.63
C LEU A 185 -0.14 -3.82 -16.00
N PHE A 186 0.80 -3.25 -16.74
CA PHE A 186 1.55 -2.10 -16.28
C PHE A 186 1.52 -0.95 -17.28
N LYS A 187 1.66 0.26 -16.76
CA LYS A 187 1.86 1.47 -17.54
C LYS A 187 2.86 2.38 -16.85
N VAL A 188 3.86 2.86 -17.59
CA VAL A 188 4.80 3.87 -17.14
C VAL A 188 4.51 5.21 -17.85
N ASP A 189 4.30 6.27 -17.07
CA ASP A 189 4.14 7.65 -17.55
C ASP A 189 5.06 8.58 -16.75
N GLY A 190 6.26 8.83 -17.29
CA GLY A 190 7.31 9.58 -16.61
C GLY A 190 7.74 8.90 -15.29
N ASP A 191 7.46 9.58 -14.18
CA ASP A 191 7.78 9.12 -12.82
C ASP A 191 6.61 8.35 -12.17
N THR A 192 5.61 7.93 -12.95
CA THR A 192 4.46 7.15 -12.45
C THR A 192 4.44 5.76 -13.07
N LEU A 193 4.41 4.72 -12.23
CA LEU A 193 4.14 3.34 -12.60
C LEU A 193 2.74 2.98 -12.10
N THR A 194 1.89 2.48 -12.98
CA THR A 194 0.56 1.97 -12.61
C THR A 194 0.51 0.48 -12.87
N LEU A 195 0.18 -0.32 -11.86
CA LEU A 195 -0.11 -1.74 -11.97
C LEU A 195 -1.63 -1.94 -11.92
N SER A 196 -2.15 -2.85 -12.73
CA SER A 196 -3.58 -3.14 -12.85
C SER A 196 -3.80 -4.62 -13.08
N LEU A 197 -4.92 -5.16 -12.59
CA LEU A 197 -5.32 -6.53 -12.88
C LEU A 197 -5.58 -6.73 -14.37
N ALA A 198 -5.22 -7.90 -14.88
CA ALA A 198 -5.74 -8.36 -16.16
C ALA A 198 -7.26 -8.64 -16.02
N ASP A 199 -8.06 -8.30 -17.03
CA ASP A 199 -9.54 -8.40 -17.01
C ASP A 199 -10.10 -9.78 -16.59
N ASP A 200 -9.30 -10.84 -16.67
CA ASP A 200 -9.65 -12.23 -16.34
C ASP A 200 -9.01 -12.77 -15.04
N SER A 201 -8.21 -11.95 -14.35
CA SER A 201 -7.59 -12.32 -13.08
C SER A 201 -8.61 -12.23 -11.93
N GLN A 202 -8.60 -13.26 -11.06
CA GLN A 202 -9.39 -13.22 -9.83
C GLN A 202 -8.63 -12.37 -8.83
N ASP A 203 -9.18 -11.20 -8.52
CA ASP A 203 -8.73 -10.18 -7.56
C ASP A 203 -8.08 -10.78 -6.30
N PRO A 204 -6.76 -10.99 -6.29
CA PRO A 204 -6.05 -11.28 -5.07
C PRO A 204 -5.64 -9.92 -4.52
N GLU A 205 -6.20 -9.51 -3.38
CA GLU A 205 -5.67 -8.40 -2.62
C GLU A 205 -4.16 -8.63 -2.41
N VAL A 206 -3.32 -7.96 -3.20
CA VAL A 206 -1.85 -8.18 -3.22
C VAL A 206 -1.22 -7.44 -2.05
N LEU A 207 -1.77 -6.28 -1.73
CA LEU A 207 -1.39 -5.47 -0.59
C LEU A 207 -2.64 -5.22 0.26
N PRO A 208 -2.56 -5.45 1.58
CA PRO A 208 -3.69 -5.23 2.46
C PRO A 208 -4.27 -3.81 2.28
N GLY A 209 -5.57 -3.73 2.03
CA GLY A 209 -6.36 -2.49 2.05
C GLY A 209 -6.17 -1.62 0.82
N LEU A 210 -5.57 -2.17 -0.24
CA LEU A 210 -5.34 -1.46 -1.48
C LEU A 210 -6.01 -2.18 -2.64
N ASP A 211 -6.95 -1.46 -3.27
CA ASP A 211 -7.57 -1.87 -4.51
C ASP A 211 -6.71 -1.50 -5.71
N TYR A 212 -6.75 -2.32 -6.75
CA TYR A 212 -6.21 -1.94 -8.05
C TYR A 212 -7.01 -0.76 -8.67
N PRO A 213 -6.36 0.12 -9.46
CA PRO A 213 -4.94 0.06 -9.83
C PRO A 213 -4.00 0.61 -8.75
N LEU A 214 -2.87 -0.07 -8.55
CA LEU A 214 -1.80 0.39 -7.67
C LEU A 214 -0.95 1.43 -8.41
N VAL A 215 -0.71 2.58 -7.79
CA VAL A 215 -0.01 3.71 -8.42
C VAL A 215 1.26 4.05 -7.65
N PHE A 216 2.40 3.73 -8.23
CA PHE A 216 3.71 3.98 -7.65
C PHE A 216 4.38 5.21 -8.26
N THR A 217 5.21 5.87 -7.46
CA THR A 217 6.02 7.02 -7.86
C THR A 217 7.50 6.66 -7.86
N ARG A 218 8.22 7.01 -8.93
CA ARG A 218 9.66 6.77 -9.08
C ARG A 218 10.45 7.51 -7.99
N GLN A 219 11.42 6.82 -7.40
CA GLN A 219 12.36 7.40 -6.44
C GLN A 219 13.65 7.83 -7.18
N GLN A 220 14.21 8.97 -6.77
CA GLN A 220 15.42 9.57 -7.37
C GLN A 220 16.71 8.99 -6.78
#